data_AF-A0A8I2ZXY4-F1
#
_entry.id   AF-A0A8I2ZXY4-F1
#
_cell.length_a   1.000
_cell.length_b   1.000
_cell.length_c   1.000
_cell.angle_alpha   90.00
_cell.angle_beta   90.00
_cell.angle_gamma   90.00
#
_symmetry.space_group_name_H-M   'P 1'
#
loop_
_entity.id
_entity.type
_entity.pdbx_description
1 polymer ?
#
loop_
_entity_poly.entity_id
_entity_poly.type
_entity_poly.pdbx_seq_one_letter_code
_entity_poly.pdbx_strand_id
1 'polypeptide(L)'
;MANSSSTEKLALHKRRLLCDFAELQEQPYPPIQLHVDESNTLKVCLVLTPPGWIPIHLTVMFPPEYPLRAPRISTDTRISHPYVIGSYLCASILNTAADWTPAYTLKGVAIQMLSFFTSETLEQVYGGRTSFDCERCEFKSGTWADAKRAHRKRLQAAAALEEAAAAAAPARPDHHSGQHLAQMPAEILLTIIDTLEFRDLTAFEQAWTRVSDLIVQGDVVRLRELQCFFTKANFNCAKLGVEGFRKLGIRQSVRGDAKMRLAQIGKYAGLGRRLTLDVLAAFMNDIVVRLNKHVKEPAKPQAAAWPITLRHASEKAIESYFHLFHMLVCFASEDRALVETANRRIRDFASGQRHKSVCPNLGHLLVYLLISDVEMTELLRKDIITEAITRNVVWLFDRRGAGMPELSYLEPDAESPYRLKRTFEGGRTSYRLLMFSELFRRTARPGRGKPLQQVREELFDRHGAPPPGAAAALAAEVRRLHEVDNFYDFFREMGLQKIPGVRCFTAVLRATVKDSVSYGSSSWGLSQDVAYLLRRQKECGVGVVPGLQMLRGTGEFSVPRHLTFFPS
;
A
#
# COMPACT_ATOMS: atom_id res chain seq x y z
N MET A 1 -16.80 27.04 18.55
CA MET A 1 -15.71 26.04 18.54
C MET A 1 -15.22 25.62 17.13
N ALA A 2 -15.66 26.28 16.04
CA ALA A 2 -15.22 25.92 14.67
C ALA A 2 -13.89 26.59 14.23
N ASN A 3 -13.49 27.73 14.83
CA ASN A 3 -12.34 28.52 14.39
C ASN A 3 -10.96 28.07 14.95
N SER A 4 -10.87 27.27 16.04
CA SER A 4 -9.54 26.82 16.51
C SER A 4 -9.00 25.67 15.64
N SER A 5 -9.89 24.81 15.12
CA SER A 5 -9.50 23.66 14.30
C SER A 5 -8.91 24.06 12.93
N SER A 6 -9.37 25.15 12.31
CA SER A 6 -8.88 25.61 11.00
C SER A 6 -7.50 26.24 11.11
N THR A 7 -7.26 27.05 12.14
CA THR A 7 -5.96 27.70 12.39
C THR A 7 -4.89 26.69 12.78
N GLU A 8 -5.22 25.71 13.64
CA GLU A 8 -4.31 24.61 13.99
C GLU A 8 -3.96 23.75 12.77
N LYS A 9 -4.93 23.46 11.90
CA LYS A 9 -4.66 22.77 10.62
C LYS A 9 -3.71 23.59 9.76
N LEU A 10 -3.98 24.88 9.56
CA LEU A 10 -3.13 25.73 8.72
C LEU A 10 -1.69 25.80 9.26
N ALA A 11 -1.51 25.90 10.58
CA ALA A 11 -0.20 25.88 11.22
C ALA A 11 0.56 24.55 10.96
N LEU A 12 -0.15 23.42 11.01
CA LEU A 12 0.41 22.10 10.72
C LEU A 12 0.85 21.96 9.25
N HIS A 13 0.05 22.43 8.29
CA HIS A 13 0.39 22.38 6.86
C HIS A 13 1.60 23.28 6.56
N LYS A 14 1.62 24.49 7.13
CA LYS A 14 2.76 25.41 7.02
C LYS A 14 4.02 24.81 7.62
N ARG A 15 3.93 24.16 8.80
CA ARG A 15 5.07 23.48 9.42
C ARG A 15 5.64 22.40 8.52
N ARG A 16 4.80 21.54 7.93
CA ARG A 16 5.26 20.49 7.00
C ARG A 16 6.01 21.08 5.81
N LEU A 17 5.48 22.15 5.22
CA LEU A 17 6.11 22.83 4.09
C LEU A 17 7.49 23.38 4.44
N LEU A 18 7.61 24.03 5.60
CA LEU A 18 8.89 24.55 6.10
C LEU A 18 9.89 23.43 6.39
N CYS A 19 9.46 22.28 6.93
CA CYS A 19 10.33 21.11 7.11
C CYS A 19 10.86 20.60 5.77
N ASP A 20 10.02 20.52 4.73
CA ASP A 20 10.45 20.08 3.39
C ASP A 20 11.42 21.10 2.73
N PHE A 21 11.31 22.39 3.05
CA PHE A 21 12.26 23.41 2.60
C PHE A 21 13.60 23.28 3.32
N ALA A 22 13.57 23.15 4.65
CA ALA A 22 14.76 22.94 5.47
C ALA A 22 15.52 21.68 5.02
N GLU A 23 14.82 20.57 4.75
CA GLU A 23 15.43 19.33 4.25
C GLU A 23 16.25 19.52 2.96
N LEU A 24 15.79 20.40 2.05
CA LEU A 24 16.48 20.70 0.79
C LEU A 24 17.58 21.76 0.93
N GLN A 25 17.48 22.65 1.91
CA GLN A 25 18.43 23.74 2.14
C GLN A 25 19.59 23.33 3.05
N GLU A 26 19.31 22.60 4.14
CA GLU A 26 20.30 22.14 5.12
C GLU A 26 21.13 20.96 4.58
N GLN A 27 20.53 20.10 3.76
CA GLN A 27 21.20 18.97 3.09
C GLN A 27 21.11 19.10 1.58
N PRO A 28 21.85 20.06 0.97
CA PRO A 28 21.76 20.34 -0.45
C PRO A 28 22.24 19.15 -1.28
N TYR A 29 21.41 18.73 -2.23
CA TYR A 29 21.80 17.73 -3.23
C TYR A 29 22.32 18.51 -4.46
N PRO A 30 23.61 18.47 -4.83
CA PRO A 30 24.20 19.45 -5.74
C PRO A 30 23.48 19.66 -7.09
N PRO A 31 22.87 18.63 -7.72
CA PRO A 31 22.04 18.79 -8.92
C PRO A 31 20.65 19.43 -8.72
N ILE A 32 20.23 19.69 -7.48
CA ILE A 32 18.90 20.18 -7.11
C ILE A 32 19.05 21.44 -6.25
N GLN A 33 18.41 22.53 -6.65
CA GLN A 33 18.42 23.78 -5.90
C GLN A 33 16.98 24.27 -5.69
N LEU A 34 16.68 24.79 -4.50
CA LEU A 34 15.37 25.31 -4.14
C LEU A 34 15.48 26.79 -3.83
N HIS A 35 14.72 27.62 -4.56
CA HIS A 35 14.59 29.05 -4.29
C HIS A 35 13.18 29.33 -3.75
N VAL A 36 13.12 29.85 -2.53
CA VAL A 36 11.89 30.20 -1.84
C VAL A 36 11.75 31.72 -1.81
N ASP A 37 10.56 32.21 -2.14
CA ASP A 37 10.19 33.62 -2.04
C ASP A 37 9.53 33.85 -0.67
N GLU A 38 10.15 34.66 0.19
CA GLU A 38 9.64 34.93 1.55
C GLU A 38 8.25 35.57 1.53
N SER A 39 7.90 36.31 0.47
CA SER A 39 6.58 36.93 0.31
C SER A 39 5.47 35.92 -0.04
N ASN A 40 5.83 34.78 -0.66
CA ASN A 40 4.89 33.74 -1.04
C ASN A 40 5.52 32.33 -0.98
N THR A 41 5.54 31.77 0.23
CA THR A 41 6.04 30.40 0.49
C THR A 41 5.28 29.28 -0.23
N LEU A 42 4.08 29.53 -0.76
CA LEU A 42 3.30 28.53 -1.51
C LEU A 42 3.74 28.39 -2.97
N LYS A 43 4.64 29.25 -3.45
CA LYS A 43 5.20 29.18 -4.80
C LYS A 43 6.72 29.25 -4.73
N VAL A 44 7.39 28.19 -5.17
CA VAL A 44 8.86 28.10 -5.14
C VAL A 44 9.40 27.77 -6.53
N CYS A 45 10.65 28.14 -6.78
CA CYS A 45 11.38 27.74 -7.98
C CYS A 45 12.33 26.58 -7.62
N LEU A 46 12.08 25.42 -8.19
CA LEU A 46 12.93 24.24 -8.09
C LEU A 46 13.78 24.15 -9.35
N VAL A 47 15.10 24.15 -9.18
CA VAL A 47 16.07 24.10 -10.27
C VAL A 47 16.72 22.74 -10.29
N LEU A 48 16.54 22.02 -11.39
CA LEU A 48 17.16 20.71 -11.62
C LEU A 48 18.29 20.87 -12.62
N THR A 49 19.45 20.29 -12.33
CA THR A 49 20.62 20.33 -13.23
C THR A 49 21.03 18.92 -13.61
N PRO A 50 20.37 18.30 -14.61
CA PRO A 50 20.78 17.00 -15.13
C PRO A 50 22.21 17.06 -15.69
N PRO A 51 23.01 15.99 -15.56
CA PRO A 51 24.35 15.93 -16.14
C PRO A 51 24.30 16.22 -17.66
N GLY A 52 25.10 17.19 -18.12
CA GLY A 52 25.18 17.55 -19.54
C GLY A 52 24.06 18.44 -20.07
N TRP A 53 23.09 18.83 -19.23
CA TRP A 53 21.98 19.71 -19.59
C TRP A 53 22.12 21.11 -18.98
N ILE A 54 21.36 22.06 -19.52
CA ILE A 54 21.15 23.36 -18.87
C ILE A 54 20.27 23.19 -17.62
N PRO A 55 20.39 24.08 -16.62
CA PRO A 55 19.46 24.10 -15.49
C PRO A 55 18.01 24.24 -15.97
N ILE A 56 17.15 23.36 -15.47
CA ILE A 56 15.71 23.33 -15.73
C ILE A 56 15.01 23.98 -14.55
N HIS A 57 14.33 25.09 -14.82
CA HIS A 57 13.53 25.81 -13.83
C HIS A 57 12.11 25.25 -13.82
N LEU A 58 11.67 24.82 -12.65
CA LEU A 58 10.32 24.35 -12.39
C LEU A 58 9.64 25.25 -11.35
N THR A 59 8.44 25.70 -11.66
CA THR A 59 7.56 26.34 -10.69
C THR A 59 6.80 25.26 -9.94
N VAL A 60 6.95 25.22 -8.62
CA VAL A 60 6.20 24.32 -7.72
C VAL A 60 5.20 25.14 -6.93
N MET A 61 3.91 24.81 -7.06
CA MET A 61 2.81 25.44 -6.34
C MET A 61 2.20 24.48 -5.33
N PHE A 62 2.25 24.85 -4.05
CA PHE A 62 1.70 24.05 -2.96
C PHE A 62 0.22 24.42 -2.70
N PRO A 63 -0.70 23.45 -2.73
CA PRO A 63 -2.07 23.70 -2.31
C PRO A 63 -2.14 23.94 -0.79
N PRO A 64 -3.19 24.62 -0.28
CA PRO A 64 -3.40 24.79 1.17
C PRO A 64 -3.46 23.46 1.93
N GLU A 65 -3.86 22.38 1.26
CA GLU A 65 -3.93 21.03 1.83
C GLU A 65 -2.62 20.22 1.70
N TYR A 66 -1.50 20.80 1.27
CA TYR A 66 -0.22 20.07 1.22
C TYR A 66 0.20 19.59 2.63
N PRO A 67 0.57 18.30 2.82
CA PRO A 67 0.93 17.28 1.84
C PRO A 67 -0.21 16.29 1.49
N LEU A 68 -1.45 16.53 1.93
CA LEU A 68 -2.61 15.67 1.62
C LEU A 68 -2.94 15.68 0.12
N ARG A 69 -2.60 16.77 -0.58
CA ARG A 69 -2.68 16.88 -2.03
C ARG A 69 -1.30 17.18 -2.61
N ALA A 70 -1.04 16.60 -3.79
CA ALA A 70 0.19 16.82 -4.54
C ALA A 70 0.39 18.31 -4.86
N PRO A 71 1.64 18.80 -4.85
CA PRO A 71 1.94 20.11 -5.40
C PRO A 71 1.78 20.07 -6.93
N ARG A 72 1.41 21.20 -7.53
CA ARG A 72 1.41 21.36 -8.98
C ARG A 72 2.81 21.78 -9.42
N ILE A 73 3.39 21.06 -10.38
CA ILE A 73 4.70 21.37 -10.92
C ILE A 73 4.56 21.68 -12.41
N SER A 74 5.10 22.83 -12.83
CA SER A 74 5.16 23.25 -14.23
C SER A 74 6.59 23.59 -14.60
N THR A 75 6.98 23.30 -15.84
CA THR A 75 8.29 23.72 -16.34
C THR A 75 8.22 25.16 -16.87
N ASP A 76 9.14 25.99 -16.40
CA ASP A 76 9.35 27.34 -16.91
C ASP A 76 10.35 27.31 -18.08
N THR A 77 11.28 26.36 -18.05
CA THR A 77 12.18 26.09 -19.16
C THR A 77 11.43 25.38 -20.29
N ARG A 78 11.59 25.87 -21.54
CA ARG A 78 11.06 25.17 -22.71
C ARG A 78 11.88 23.92 -22.97
N ILE A 79 11.24 22.78 -22.78
CA ILE A 79 11.86 21.46 -22.98
C ILE A 79 11.07 20.74 -24.05
N SER A 80 11.74 20.33 -25.13
CA SER A 80 11.16 19.39 -26.07
C SER A 80 11.31 17.99 -25.48
N HIS A 81 10.21 17.44 -24.95
CA HIS A 81 10.20 16.13 -24.33
C HIS A 81 8.83 15.46 -24.52
N PRO A 82 8.75 14.16 -24.86
CA PRO A 82 7.48 13.48 -25.17
C PRO A 82 6.43 13.55 -24.05
N TYR A 83 6.90 13.68 -22.82
CA TYR A 83 6.06 13.76 -21.63
C TYR A 83 5.95 15.19 -21.06
N VAL A 84 6.34 16.21 -21.84
CA VAL A 84 6.16 17.64 -21.52
C VAL A 84 5.28 18.28 -22.59
N ILE A 85 4.08 18.71 -22.22
CA ILE A 85 3.10 19.33 -23.13
C ILE A 85 2.99 20.81 -22.77
N GLY A 86 3.64 21.67 -23.54
CA GLY A 86 3.77 23.08 -23.18
C GLY A 86 4.58 23.26 -21.89
N SER A 87 3.96 23.74 -20.82
CA SER A 87 4.54 23.83 -19.47
C SER A 87 4.15 22.68 -18.54
N TYR A 88 3.28 21.77 -19.00
CA TYR A 88 2.75 20.67 -18.20
C TYR A 88 3.67 19.44 -18.23
N LEU A 89 3.96 18.88 -17.04
CA LEU A 89 4.74 17.65 -16.87
C LEU A 89 3.80 16.44 -16.69
N CYS A 90 3.85 15.50 -17.64
CA CYS A 90 3.12 14.24 -17.56
C CYS A 90 3.89 13.20 -16.72
N ALA A 91 4.10 13.48 -15.43
CA ALA A 91 4.67 12.55 -14.46
C ALA A 91 3.55 11.87 -13.65
N SER A 92 3.48 10.53 -13.64
CA SER A 92 2.40 9.78 -12.98
C SER A 92 2.23 10.13 -11.50
N ILE A 93 3.34 10.35 -10.78
CA ILE A 93 3.33 10.70 -9.35
C ILE A 93 2.60 12.03 -9.02
N LEU A 94 2.51 12.97 -9.97
CA LEU A 94 1.88 14.27 -9.76
C LEU A 94 0.43 14.34 -10.26
N ASN A 95 0.02 13.39 -11.10
CA ASN A 95 -1.13 13.58 -11.99
C ASN A 95 -2.36 12.76 -11.63
N THR A 96 -2.25 11.73 -10.79
CA THR A 96 -3.44 11.03 -10.29
C THR A 96 -3.51 11.12 -8.77
N ALA A 97 -4.73 11.33 -8.25
CA ALA A 97 -5.00 11.26 -6.81
C ALA A 97 -4.75 9.86 -6.22
N ALA A 98 -4.57 8.84 -7.08
CA ALA A 98 -4.29 7.47 -6.70
C ALA A 98 -2.78 7.22 -6.46
N ASP A 99 -1.90 8.00 -7.09
CA ASP A 99 -0.44 7.78 -7.06
C ASP A 99 0.30 8.69 -6.08
N TRP A 100 -0.32 9.80 -5.65
CA TRP A 100 0.24 10.69 -4.63
C TRP A 100 0.00 10.17 -3.21
N THR A 101 1.03 10.20 -2.38
CA THR A 101 0.91 9.97 -0.93
C THR A 101 1.59 11.10 -0.15
N PRO A 102 1.01 11.54 0.99
CA PRO A 102 1.66 12.49 1.91
C PRO A 102 3.03 12.05 2.42
N ALA A 103 3.37 10.77 2.23
CA ALA A 103 4.68 10.21 2.55
C ALA A 103 5.82 10.78 1.68
N TYR A 104 5.53 11.23 0.46
CA TYR A 104 6.55 11.82 -0.39
C TYR A 104 7.08 13.13 0.21
N THR A 105 8.41 13.29 0.20
CA THR A 105 9.10 14.54 0.52
C THR A 105 9.28 15.37 -0.75
N LEU A 106 9.39 16.69 -0.61
CA LEU A 106 9.78 17.55 -1.73
C LEU A 106 11.14 17.13 -2.31
N LYS A 107 12.08 16.71 -1.46
CA LYS A 107 13.38 16.15 -1.87
C LYS A 107 13.24 14.90 -2.73
N GLY A 108 12.41 13.94 -2.31
CA GLY A 108 12.12 12.72 -3.07
C GLY A 108 11.47 13.02 -4.41
N VAL A 109 10.50 13.94 -4.45
CA VAL A 109 9.88 14.42 -5.70
C VAL A 109 10.92 15.05 -6.61
N ALA A 110 11.81 15.90 -6.09
CA ALA A 110 12.85 16.55 -6.87
C ALA A 110 13.87 15.55 -7.45
N ILE A 111 14.29 14.55 -6.67
CA ILE A 111 15.17 13.46 -7.14
C ILE A 111 14.50 12.67 -8.26
N GLN A 112 13.21 12.34 -8.11
CA GLN A 112 12.48 11.62 -9.15
C GLN A 112 12.32 12.46 -10.42
N MET A 113 12.08 13.77 -10.32
CA MET A 113 12.04 14.65 -11.49
C MET A 113 13.41 14.75 -12.16
N LEU A 114 14.49 14.82 -11.38
CA LEU A 114 15.85 14.78 -11.93
C LEU A 114 16.10 13.46 -12.69
N SER A 115 15.65 12.32 -12.13
CA SER A 115 15.71 11.02 -12.80
C SER A 115 14.88 10.99 -14.10
N PHE A 116 13.68 11.59 -14.07
CA PHE A 116 12.82 11.73 -15.25
C PHE A 116 13.50 12.46 -16.41
N PHE A 117 14.28 13.51 -16.12
CA PHE A 117 15.04 14.25 -17.14
C PHE A 117 16.38 13.61 -17.53
N THR A 118 16.82 12.52 -16.89
CA THR A 118 18.11 11.86 -17.16
C THR A 118 18.02 10.50 -17.85
N SER A 119 16.82 9.94 -18.05
CA SER A 119 16.61 8.61 -18.65
C SER A 119 16.99 8.53 -20.14
N GLU A 120 17.66 7.44 -20.55
CA GLU A 120 18.45 7.25 -21.79
C GLU A 120 17.70 7.10 -23.13
N THR A 121 16.42 7.46 -23.24
CA THR A 121 15.71 7.39 -24.54
C THR A 121 15.07 8.73 -24.90
N LEU A 122 15.57 9.40 -25.97
CA LEU A 122 14.85 9.64 -27.23
C LEU A 122 15.49 10.71 -28.15
N GLU A 123 15.23 10.53 -29.46
CA GLU A 123 15.68 11.32 -30.62
C GLU A 123 14.97 12.69 -30.78
N GLN A 124 15.67 13.63 -31.43
CA GLN A 124 15.28 15.01 -31.70
C GLN A 124 14.59 15.16 -33.08
N VAL A 125 13.61 16.05 -33.23
CA VAL A 125 13.04 16.36 -34.57
C VAL A 125 13.26 17.79 -35.06
N TYR A 126 13.49 18.82 -34.23
CA TYR A 126 13.82 20.15 -34.77
C TYR A 126 14.79 20.95 -33.89
N GLY A 127 15.93 21.28 -34.47
CA GLY A 127 16.93 22.20 -33.90
C GLY A 127 16.46 23.65 -33.97
N GLY A 128 16.38 24.30 -32.82
CA GLY A 128 16.20 25.74 -32.69
C GLY A 128 16.81 26.25 -31.39
N ARG A 129 17.67 27.27 -31.47
CA ARG A 129 18.19 27.98 -30.29
C ARG A 129 17.07 28.86 -29.71
N THR A 130 16.78 28.74 -28.42
CA THR A 130 15.96 29.72 -27.69
C THR A 130 16.69 30.15 -26.42
N SER A 131 16.64 31.45 -26.11
CA SER A 131 17.06 32.01 -24.83
C SER A 131 15.91 31.97 -23.83
N PHE A 132 16.23 31.86 -22.55
CA PHE A 132 15.29 31.87 -21.44
C PHE A 132 15.58 33.06 -20.51
N ASP A 133 14.51 33.68 -20.00
CA ASP A 133 14.57 34.70 -18.95
C ASP A 133 13.72 34.21 -17.76
N CYS A 134 14.34 34.10 -16.58
CA CYS A 134 13.65 33.93 -15.30
C CYS A 134 13.81 35.20 -14.49
N GLU A 135 12.70 35.85 -14.14
CA GLU A 135 12.70 37.12 -13.40
C GLU A 135 13.10 36.97 -11.91
N ARG A 136 13.22 35.73 -11.40
CA ARG A 136 13.40 35.43 -9.96
C ARG A 136 14.74 34.84 -9.57
N CYS A 137 15.65 34.59 -10.52
CA CYS A 137 16.99 34.09 -10.19
C CYS A 137 18.08 34.94 -10.83
N GLU A 138 19.26 34.99 -10.20
CA GLU A 138 20.42 35.77 -10.65
C GLU A 138 21.07 35.24 -11.96
N PHE A 139 20.50 34.22 -12.61
CA PHE A 139 21.01 33.63 -13.85
C PHE A 139 20.47 34.31 -15.11
N LYS A 140 20.46 35.65 -15.15
CA LYS A 140 20.10 36.37 -16.38
C LYS A 140 21.14 36.12 -17.47
N SER A 141 20.64 35.65 -18.62
CA SER A 141 21.31 35.62 -19.93
C SER A 141 22.74 35.06 -19.97
N GLY A 142 22.84 33.73 -19.99
CA GLY A 142 24.05 33.03 -20.45
C GLY A 142 23.75 32.23 -21.72
N THR A 143 24.66 32.25 -22.69
CA THR A 143 24.63 31.31 -23.81
C THR A 143 24.78 29.86 -23.30
N TRP A 144 24.49 28.85 -24.13
CA TRP A 144 24.78 27.44 -23.79
C TRP A 144 26.22 27.22 -23.26
N ALA A 145 27.17 28.05 -23.71
CA ALA A 145 28.55 28.01 -23.23
C ALA A 145 28.68 28.48 -21.77
N ASP A 146 27.92 29.49 -21.37
CA ASP A 146 27.96 30.07 -20.02
C ASP A 146 27.28 29.17 -19.00
N ALA A 147 26.15 28.55 -19.37
CA ALA A 147 25.51 27.50 -18.57
C ALA A 147 26.43 26.29 -18.37
N LYS A 148 27.13 25.84 -19.43
CA LYS A 148 28.10 24.74 -19.36
C LYS A 148 29.35 25.09 -18.52
N ARG A 149 29.75 26.36 -18.49
CA ARG A 149 30.86 26.88 -17.66
C ARG A 149 30.46 26.94 -16.19
N ALA A 150 29.27 27.45 -15.88
CA ALA A 150 28.73 27.52 -14.53
C ALA A 150 28.48 26.11 -13.95
N HIS A 151 27.94 25.19 -14.75
CA HIS A 151 27.74 23.79 -14.36
C HIS A 151 29.07 23.09 -14.08
N ARG A 152 30.09 23.24 -14.95
CA ARG A 152 31.43 22.70 -14.68
C ARG A 152 32.02 23.25 -13.39
N LYS A 153 31.89 24.57 -13.14
CA LYS A 153 32.38 25.21 -11.92
C LYS A 153 31.68 24.67 -10.67
N ARG A 154 30.37 24.39 -10.74
CA ARG A 154 29.60 23.78 -9.63
C ARG A 154 29.95 22.32 -9.40
N LEU A 155 30.07 21.52 -10.45
CA LEU A 155 30.52 20.13 -10.34
C LEU A 155 31.93 20.06 -9.76
N GLN A 156 32.83 20.95 -10.17
CA GLN A 156 34.17 21.07 -9.59
C GLN A 156 34.12 21.50 -8.13
N ALA A 157 33.23 22.42 -7.74
CA ALA A 157 33.06 22.81 -6.35
C ALA A 157 32.47 21.69 -5.48
N ALA A 158 31.49 20.94 -6.01
CA ALA A 158 30.89 19.79 -5.33
C ALA A 158 31.87 18.62 -5.21
N ALA A 159 32.60 18.30 -6.28
CA ALA A 159 33.66 17.32 -6.28
C ALA A 159 34.80 17.74 -5.33
N ALA A 160 35.19 19.01 -5.31
CA ALA A 160 36.19 19.51 -4.36
C ALA A 160 35.70 19.45 -2.90
N LEU A 161 34.40 19.64 -2.63
CA LEU A 161 33.82 19.45 -1.30
C LEU A 161 33.80 17.97 -0.90
N GLU A 162 33.51 17.08 -1.84
CA GLU A 162 33.49 15.62 -1.65
C GLU A 162 34.91 15.07 -1.48
N GLU A 163 35.87 15.58 -2.26
CA GLU A 163 37.29 15.25 -2.22
C GLU A 163 37.96 15.86 -0.98
N ALA A 164 37.57 17.06 -0.55
CA ALA A 164 38.00 17.62 0.75
C ALA A 164 37.39 16.85 1.93
N ALA A 165 36.15 16.37 1.83
CA ALA A 165 35.54 15.50 2.83
C ALA A 165 36.20 14.11 2.88
N ALA A 166 36.60 13.56 1.72
CA ALA A 166 37.33 12.30 1.61
C ALA A 166 38.80 12.44 2.06
N ALA A 167 39.45 13.57 1.79
CA ALA A 167 40.81 13.88 2.26
C ALA A 167 40.87 14.23 3.76
N ALA A 168 39.74 14.68 4.33
CA ALA A 168 39.55 14.83 5.78
C ALA A 168 39.20 13.50 6.48
N ALA A 169 39.08 12.38 5.74
CA ALA A 169 38.93 11.07 6.36
C ALA A 169 40.20 10.76 7.16
N PRO A 170 40.10 10.48 8.47
CA PRO A 170 41.27 10.23 9.29
C PRO A 170 42.01 8.99 8.77
N ALA A 171 43.34 9.08 8.69
CA ALA A 171 44.20 7.92 8.47
C ALA A 171 43.87 6.85 9.52
N ARG A 172 43.84 5.57 9.10
CA ARG A 172 43.66 4.42 10.00
C ARG A 172 44.63 4.54 11.18
N PRO A 173 44.16 4.74 12.42
CA PRO A 173 45.05 4.84 13.55
C PRO A 173 45.65 3.47 13.87
N ASP A 174 46.94 3.47 14.19
CA ASP A 174 47.63 2.31 14.72
C ASP A 174 46.99 1.85 16.04
N HIS A 175 46.94 0.54 16.16
CA HIS A 175 45.95 -0.19 16.92
C HIS A 175 46.29 -0.32 18.42
N HIS A 176 46.45 0.76 19.20
CA HIS A 176 46.83 0.62 20.62
C HIS A 176 46.17 1.57 21.64
N SER A 177 44.85 1.79 21.54
CA SER A 177 44.08 2.41 22.66
C SER A 177 42.64 1.88 22.86
N GLY A 178 42.30 0.74 22.23
CA GLY A 178 40.90 0.34 21.99
C GLY A 178 40.15 -0.44 23.08
N GLN A 179 40.68 -0.67 24.28
CA GLN A 179 39.96 -1.53 25.23
C GLN A 179 38.73 -0.88 25.85
N HIS A 180 38.73 0.42 26.13
CA HIS A 180 37.61 1.07 26.83
C HIS A 180 36.39 1.33 25.92
N LEU A 181 36.60 1.77 24.68
CA LEU A 181 35.49 1.94 23.72
C LEU A 181 34.89 0.58 23.36
N ALA A 182 35.74 -0.44 23.14
CA ALA A 182 35.30 -1.80 22.87
C ALA A 182 34.51 -2.45 24.00
N GLN A 183 34.64 -1.96 25.23
CA GLN A 183 33.90 -2.43 26.41
C GLN A 183 32.64 -1.61 26.72
N MET A 184 32.36 -0.52 25.98
CA MET A 184 31.17 0.29 26.26
C MET A 184 29.89 -0.55 26.13
N PRO A 185 28.89 -0.39 27.02
CA PRO A 185 27.60 -1.05 26.87
C PRO A 185 26.94 -0.67 25.54
N ALA A 186 26.23 -1.63 24.93
CA ALA A 186 25.56 -1.44 23.65
C ALA A 186 24.58 -0.26 23.68
N GLU A 187 23.94 -0.02 24.83
CA GLU A 187 22.95 1.03 25.05
C GLU A 187 23.54 2.44 24.95
N ILE A 188 24.80 2.61 25.40
CA ILE A 188 25.50 3.88 25.32
C ILE A 188 25.91 4.15 23.88
N LEU A 189 26.44 3.11 23.20
CA LEU A 189 26.78 3.19 21.79
C LEU A 189 25.56 3.51 20.93
N LEU A 190 24.41 2.88 21.18
CA LEU A 190 23.15 3.18 20.48
C LEU A 190 22.68 4.61 20.73
N THR A 191 22.89 5.17 21.92
CA THR A 191 22.55 6.57 22.21
C THR A 191 23.44 7.54 21.43
N ILE A 192 24.74 7.25 21.32
CA ILE A 192 25.67 8.02 20.49
C ILE A 192 25.27 7.91 19.02
N ILE A 193 25.06 6.67 18.56
CA ILE A 193 24.61 6.37 17.20
C ILE A 193 23.36 7.17 16.87
N ASP A 194 22.35 7.26 17.75
CA ASP A 194 21.10 8.00 17.50
C ASP A 194 21.30 9.50 17.25
N THR A 195 22.41 10.09 17.71
CA THR A 195 22.74 11.51 17.50
C THR A 195 23.47 11.81 16.19
N LEU A 196 24.02 10.80 15.50
CA LEU A 196 24.83 11.00 14.30
C LEU A 196 23.99 11.30 13.05
N GLU A 197 24.45 12.14 12.14
CA GLU A 197 23.81 12.26 10.83
C GLU A 197 24.09 11.03 9.94
N PHE A 198 23.32 10.81 8.86
CA PHE A 198 23.46 9.61 8.03
C PHE A 198 24.88 9.42 7.48
N ARG A 199 25.55 10.51 7.07
CA ARG A 199 26.92 10.47 6.57
C ARG A 199 27.88 9.99 7.65
N ASP A 200 27.80 10.58 8.84
CA ASP A 200 28.70 10.26 9.95
C ASP A 200 28.41 8.87 10.52
N LEU A 201 27.14 8.44 10.51
CA LEU A 201 26.72 7.07 10.82
C LEU A 201 27.37 6.06 9.87
N THR A 202 27.33 6.34 8.56
CA THR A 202 27.94 5.47 7.53
C THR A 202 29.46 5.41 7.69
N ALA A 203 30.11 6.54 7.96
CA ALA A 203 31.54 6.57 8.25
C ALA A 203 31.87 5.77 9.52
N PHE A 204 31.05 5.89 10.56
CA PHE A 204 31.26 5.18 11.83
C PHE A 204 31.04 3.66 11.70
N GLU A 205 30.03 3.27 10.93
CA GLU A 205 29.77 1.88 10.54
C GLU A 205 30.99 1.26 9.83
N GLN A 206 31.53 1.94 8.84
CA GLN A 206 32.70 1.49 8.08
C GLN A 206 33.96 1.42 8.93
N ALA A 207 34.10 2.32 9.90
CA ALA A 207 35.24 2.38 10.79
C ALA A 207 35.22 1.28 11.87
N TRP A 208 34.04 0.79 12.27
CA TRP A 208 33.93 -0.14 13.41
C TRP A 208 32.82 -1.19 13.27
N THR A 209 33.22 -2.45 13.11
CA THR A 209 32.31 -3.60 12.93
C THR A 209 31.27 -3.77 14.05
N ARG A 210 31.63 -3.52 15.31
CA ARG A 210 30.67 -3.58 16.44
C ARG A 210 29.55 -2.57 16.28
N VAL A 211 29.85 -1.38 15.75
CA VAL A 211 28.84 -0.36 15.45
C VAL A 211 27.97 -0.80 14.29
N SER A 212 28.54 -1.40 13.24
CA SER A 212 27.76 -2.01 12.14
C SER A 212 26.80 -3.09 12.67
N ASP A 213 27.28 -4.00 13.52
CA ASP A 213 26.44 -5.02 14.17
C ASP A 213 25.32 -4.38 15.00
N LEU A 214 25.60 -3.33 15.76
CA LEU A 214 24.61 -2.61 16.56
C LEU A 214 23.60 -1.83 15.71
N ILE A 215 24.01 -1.26 14.58
CA ILE A 215 23.12 -0.59 13.62
C ILE A 215 22.11 -1.59 13.06
N VAL A 216 22.58 -2.79 12.69
CA VAL A 216 21.74 -3.86 12.14
C VAL A 216 20.84 -4.44 13.23
N GLN A 217 21.41 -4.86 14.37
CA GLN A 217 20.66 -5.49 15.48
C GLN A 217 19.66 -4.52 16.13
N GLY A 218 20.03 -3.24 16.22
CA GLY A 218 19.19 -2.19 16.79
C GLY A 218 18.22 -1.57 15.80
N ASP A 219 18.17 -2.04 14.55
CA ASP A 219 17.29 -1.50 13.49
C ASP A 219 17.41 0.03 13.32
N VAL A 220 18.60 0.59 13.56
CA VAL A 220 18.81 2.04 13.74
C VAL A 220 18.34 2.83 12.52
N VAL A 221 18.70 2.38 11.31
CA VAL A 221 18.31 3.04 10.06
C VAL A 221 16.80 3.09 9.93
N ARG A 222 16.12 1.95 10.19
CA ARG A 222 14.67 1.85 10.13
C ARG A 222 13.99 2.73 11.17
N LEU A 223 14.49 2.76 12.41
CA LEU A 223 13.94 3.59 13.48
C LEU A 223 14.04 5.09 13.16
N ARG A 224 15.12 5.53 12.51
CA ARG A 224 15.27 6.92 12.04
C ARG A 224 14.26 7.28 10.95
N GLU A 225 13.85 6.32 10.13
CA GLU A 225 12.82 6.51 9.11
C GLU A 225 11.39 6.49 9.68
N LEU A 226 11.18 6.01 10.92
CA LEU A 226 9.89 6.04 11.61
C LEU A 226 9.54 7.46 12.07
N GLN A 227 9.14 8.29 11.12
CA GLN A 227 8.63 9.63 11.36
C GLN A 227 7.19 9.76 10.86
N CYS A 228 6.40 10.62 11.52
CA CYS A 228 5.10 10.98 11.00
C CYS A 228 5.28 11.71 9.67
N PHE A 229 4.76 11.14 8.58
CA PHE A 229 4.86 11.77 7.27
C PHE A 229 4.31 13.20 7.27
N PHE A 230 3.25 13.47 8.02
CA PHE A 230 2.68 14.82 8.08
C PHE A 230 3.53 15.78 8.92
N THR A 231 3.84 15.45 10.18
CA THR A 231 4.49 16.40 11.10
C THR A 231 6.01 16.39 11.04
N LYS A 232 6.61 15.40 10.37
CA LYS A 232 8.05 15.09 10.36
C LYS A 232 8.66 14.88 11.75
N ALA A 233 7.82 14.72 12.77
CA ALA A 233 8.27 14.33 14.10
C ALA A 233 8.65 12.84 14.08
N ASN A 234 9.81 12.51 14.64
CA ASN A 234 10.21 11.12 14.86
C ASN A 234 9.24 10.42 15.83
N PHE A 235 9.24 9.09 15.82
CA PHE A 235 8.36 8.30 16.68
C PHE A 235 8.64 8.48 18.19
N ASN A 236 9.84 8.93 18.57
CA ASN A 236 10.21 9.24 19.95
C ASN A 236 9.57 10.56 20.45
N CYS A 237 9.44 11.57 19.59
CA CYS A 237 8.84 12.87 19.91
C CYS A 237 7.33 12.89 19.64
N ALA A 238 6.84 12.08 18.71
CA ALA A 238 5.42 11.95 18.41
C ALA A 238 4.71 11.18 19.54
N LYS A 239 3.71 11.81 20.18
CA LYS A 239 2.78 11.13 21.10
C LYS A 239 1.80 10.23 20.32
N LEU A 240 2.30 9.23 19.59
CA LEU A 240 1.49 8.30 18.82
C LEU A 240 2.06 6.89 18.95
N GLY A 241 1.22 5.93 19.36
CA GLY A 241 1.56 4.51 19.33
C GLY A 241 1.97 3.90 20.67
N VAL A 242 2.28 2.60 20.60
CA VAL A 242 2.59 1.71 21.73
C VAL A 242 3.98 2.07 22.26
N GLU A 243 4.11 2.39 23.55
CA GLU A 243 5.43 2.71 24.12
C GLU A 243 6.25 1.43 24.27
N GLY A 244 7.41 1.40 23.62
CA GLY A 244 8.42 0.37 23.78
C GLY A 244 9.76 1.01 24.09
N PHE A 245 10.00 1.38 25.35
CA PHE A 245 11.37 1.63 25.83
C PHE A 245 11.72 0.55 26.85
N ARG A 246 12.64 -0.36 26.49
CA ARG A 246 13.31 -1.29 27.43
C ARG A 246 14.28 -0.50 28.33
N LYS A 247 13.77 0.43 29.14
CA LYS A 247 14.53 1.05 30.24
C LYS A 247 13.71 0.86 31.52
N LEU A 248 14.28 0.12 32.47
CA LEU A 248 13.87 0.07 33.88
C LEU A 248 12.51 -0.59 34.21
N GLY A 249 12.17 -1.74 33.62
CA GLY A 249 11.06 -2.57 34.13
C GLY A 249 9.65 -1.99 33.98
N ILE A 250 9.49 -0.96 33.13
CA ILE A 250 8.18 -0.40 32.79
C ILE A 250 7.47 -1.38 31.83
N ARG A 251 6.24 -1.78 32.16
CA ARG A 251 5.40 -2.60 31.29
C ARG A 251 5.19 -1.90 29.95
N GLN A 252 5.55 -2.57 28.85
CA GLN A 252 5.18 -2.13 27.50
C GLN A 252 3.65 -2.13 27.38
N SER A 253 3.05 -0.95 27.18
CA SER A 253 1.61 -0.82 27.02
C SER A 253 1.24 0.13 25.90
N VAL A 254 0.03 -0.04 25.37
CA VAL A 254 -0.61 0.94 24.52
C VAL A 254 -0.80 2.22 25.33
N ARG A 255 -0.43 3.37 24.77
CA ARG A 255 -0.67 4.67 25.40
C ARG A 255 -2.17 4.88 25.62
N GLY A 256 -2.54 5.47 26.75
CA GLY A 256 -3.94 5.65 27.14
C GLY A 256 -4.79 6.46 26.15
N ASP A 257 -4.19 7.34 25.36
CA ASP A 257 -4.89 8.14 24.35
C ASP A 257 -5.08 7.43 23.00
N ALA A 258 -4.41 6.30 22.75
CA ALA A 258 -4.50 5.59 21.47
C ALA A 258 -5.92 5.09 21.16
N LYS A 259 -6.66 4.60 22.17
CA LYS A 259 -8.08 4.22 22.01
C LYS A 259 -8.92 5.42 21.57
N MET A 260 -8.70 6.58 22.18
CA MET A 260 -9.40 7.82 21.86
C MET A 260 -9.06 8.32 20.45
N ARG A 261 -7.78 8.27 20.05
CA ARG A 261 -7.35 8.64 18.69
C ARG A 261 -7.93 7.72 17.63
N LEU A 262 -7.93 6.40 17.85
CA LEU A 262 -8.57 5.46 16.92
C LEU A 262 -10.08 5.69 16.82
N ALA A 263 -10.76 6.01 17.93
CA ALA A 263 -12.18 6.36 17.89
C ALA A 263 -12.43 7.65 17.08
N GLN A 264 -11.57 8.67 17.21
CA GLN A 264 -11.63 9.87 16.38
C GLN A 264 -11.44 9.54 14.90
N ILE A 265 -10.41 8.75 14.57
CA ILE A 265 -10.14 8.30 13.20
C ILE A 265 -11.35 7.54 12.63
N GLY A 266 -11.92 6.61 13.40
CA GLY A 266 -13.11 5.87 12.99
C GLY A 266 -14.31 6.78 12.70
N LYS A 267 -14.51 7.83 13.51
CA LYS A 267 -15.54 8.84 13.26
C LYS A 267 -15.28 9.59 11.94
N TYR A 268 -14.05 10.03 11.69
CA TYR A 268 -13.68 10.72 10.45
C TYR A 268 -13.78 9.83 9.21
N ALA A 269 -13.47 8.55 9.34
CA ALA A 269 -13.59 7.58 8.26
C ALA A 269 -15.04 7.14 7.97
N GLY A 270 -16.04 7.73 8.63
CA GLY A 270 -17.45 7.37 8.46
C GLY A 270 -17.79 5.97 8.98
N LEU A 271 -16.94 5.38 9.83
CA LEU A 271 -17.16 4.04 10.37
C LEU A 271 -18.20 4.03 11.51
N GLY A 272 -18.60 5.20 12.04
CA GLY A 272 -19.56 5.34 13.13
C GLY A 272 -18.95 5.15 14.53
N ARG A 273 -19.78 4.96 15.57
CA ARG A 273 -19.31 4.56 16.91
C ARG A 273 -18.97 3.06 16.88
N ARG A 274 -17.78 2.75 16.39
CA ARG A 274 -17.27 1.37 16.31
C ARG A 274 -16.24 1.09 17.40
N LEU A 275 -16.17 -0.17 17.82
CA LEU A 275 -15.15 -0.64 18.75
C LEU A 275 -13.76 -0.48 18.11
N THR A 276 -12.72 -0.29 18.93
CA THR A 276 -11.31 -0.18 18.48
C THR A 276 -10.94 -1.30 17.50
N LEU A 277 -11.42 -2.52 17.77
CA LEU A 277 -11.24 -3.70 16.93
C LEU A 277 -11.77 -3.51 15.50
N ASP A 278 -12.95 -2.91 15.33
CA ASP A 278 -13.57 -2.73 14.02
C ASP A 278 -12.88 -1.65 13.19
N VAL A 279 -12.36 -0.62 13.86
CA VAL A 279 -11.58 0.44 13.21
C VAL A 279 -10.30 -0.17 12.65
N LEU A 280 -9.54 -0.92 13.46
CA LEU A 280 -8.33 -1.60 13.02
C LEU A 280 -8.61 -2.62 11.93
N ALA A 281 -9.68 -3.40 12.05
CA ALA A 281 -10.10 -4.35 11.02
C ALA A 281 -10.43 -3.66 9.69
N ALA A 282 -11.08 -2.49 9.73
CA ALA A 282 -11.37 -1.71 8.53
C ALA A 282 -10.08 -1.22 7.85
N PHE A 283 -9.12 -0.67 8.61
CA PHE A 283 -7.84 -0.21 8.06
C PHE A 283 -7.01 -1.35 7.48
N MET A 284 -6.87 -2.45 8.22
CA MET A 284 -6.15 -3.63 7.74
C MET A 284 -6.79 -4.16 6.47
N ASN A 285 -8.11 -4.32 6.44
CA ASN A 285 -8.83 -4.77 5.25
C ASN A 285 -8.64 -3.81 4.06
N ASP A 286 -8.65 -2.49 4.27
CA ASP A 286 -8.43 -1.51 3.20
C ASP A 286 -7.03 -1.64 2.59
N ILE A 287 -5.99 -1.88 3.40
CA ILE A 287 -4.63 -2.17 2.89
C ILE A 287 -4.66 -3.41 1.99
N VAL A 288 -5.32 -4.51 2.39
CA VAL A 288 -5.42 -5.73 1.57
C VAL A 288 -6.13 -5.43 0.24
N VAL A 289 -7.23 -4.68 0.29
CA VAL A 289 -8.00 -4.31 -0.89
C VAL A 289 -7.16 -3.47 -1.86
N ARG A 290 -6.41 -2.49 -1.36
CA ARG A 290 -5.54 -1.64 -2.19
C ARG A 290 -4.39 -2.43 -2.80
N LEU A 291 -3.70 -3.26 -2.02
CA LEU A 291 -2.62 -4.13 -2.49
C LEU A 291 -3.06 -4.96 -3.71
N ASN A 292 -4.30 -5.44 -3.71
CA ASN A 292 -4.86 -6.27 -4.77
C ASN A 292 -5.48 -5.49 -5.96
N LYS A 293 -5.58 -4.15 -5.88
CA LYS A 293 -6.03 -3.29 -7.00
C LYS A 293 -4.89 -2.96 -7.97
N HIS A 294 -3.66 -2.78 -7.47
CA HIS A 294 -2.52 -2.27 -8.25
C HIS A 294 -1.83 -3.28 -9.18
N VAL A 295 -2.28 -4.54 -9.21
CA VAL A 295 -1.69 -5.62 -10.04
C VAL A 295 -2.55 -5.90 -11.31
N LYS A 296 -3.56 -5.07 -11.59
CA LYS A 296 -4.52 -5.29 -12.70
C LYS A 296 -4.13 -4.65 -14.03
N GLU A 297 -3.09 -3.83 -14.10
CA GLU A 297 -2.68 -3.22 -15.38
C GLU A 297 -1.73 -4.18 -16.13
N PRO A 298 -2.11 -4.68 -17.32
CA PRO A 298 -1.18 -5.42 -18.15
C PRO A 298 -0.01 -4.50 -18.51
N ALA A 299 1.21 -5.00 -18.33
CA ALA A 299 2.43 -4.30 -18.66
C ALA A 299 2.37 -3.82 -20.12
N LYS A 300 2.43 -2.49 -20.33
CA LYS A 300 2.81 -1.96 -21.64
C LYS A 300 4.26 -2.41 -21.88
N PRO A 301 4.62 -2.96 -23.07
CA PRO A 301 5.93 -3.60 -23.31
C PRO A 301 7.16 -2.71 -23.20
N GLN A 302 7.06 -1.44 -22.78
CA GLN A 302 8.11 -0.43 -22.97
C GLN A 302 8.54 0.33 -21.71
N ALA A 303 8.13 -0.08 -20.50
CA ALA A 303 8.56 0.59 -19.26
C ALA A 303 9.32 -0.36 -18.31
N ALA A 304 10.62 -0.55 -18.56
CA ALA A 304 11.49 -1.41 -17.76
C ALA A 304 11.67 -0.93 -16.29
N ALA A 305 11.30 0.31 -15.96
CA ALA A 305 11.38 0.85 -14.60
C ALA A 305 10.18 0.48 -13.69
N TRP A 306 9.04 0.06 -14.26
CA TRP A 306 7.80 -0.22 -13.52
C TRP A 306 7.82 -1.48 -12.62
N PRO A 307 8.53 -2.58 -12.96
CA PRO A 307 8.53 -3.80 -12.14
C PRO A 307 9.19 -3.64 -10.76
N ILE A 308 10.21 -2.78 -10.65
CA ILE A 308 10.98 -2.57 -9.42
C ILE A 308 10.18 -1.72 -8.43
N THR A 309 9.54 -0.64 -8.91
CA THR A 309 8.68 0.24 -8.10
C THR A 309 7.48 -0.51 -7.50
N LEU A 310 6.87 -1.44 -8.25
CA LEU A 310 5.75 -2.26 -7.76
C LEU A 310 6.19 -3.27 -6.69
N ARG A 311 7.43 -3.79 -6.78
CA ARG A 311 8.02 -4.67 -5.76
C ARG A 311 8.15 -3.94 -4.42
N HIS A 312 8.80 -2.78 -4.43
CA HIS A 312 8.98 -1.98 -3.21
C HIS A 312 7.66 -1.46 -2.65
N ALA A 313 6.70 -1.07 -3.50
CA ALA A 313 5.37 -0.66 -3.04
C ALA A 313 4.61 -1.80 -2.34
N SER A 314 4.72 -3.03 -2.85
CA SER A 314 4.10 -4.21 -2.22
C SER A 314 4.75 -4.56 -0.89
N GLU A 315 6.08 -4.49 -0.80
CA GLU A 315 6.83 -4.71 0.44
C GLU A 315 6.46 -3.68 1.51
N LYS A 316 6.40 -2.38 1.16
CA LYS A 316 5.99 -1.32 2.09
C LYS A 316 4.53 -1.42 2.53
N ALA A 317 3.64 -1.88 1.67
CA ALA A 317 2.26 -2.17 2.04
C ALA A 317 2.17 -3.34 3.04
N ILE A 318 3.00 -4.38 2.86
CA ILE A 318 3.09 -5.50 3.80
C ILE A 318 3.66 -5.05 5.15
N GLU A 319 4.73 -4.25 5.15
CA GLU A 319 5.27 -3.64 6.37
C GLU A 319 4.17 -2.85 7.11
N SER A 320 3.42 -2.01 6.39
CA SER A 320 2.31 -1.22 6.97
C SER A 320 1.22 -2.12 7.60
N TYR A 321 0.92 -3.25 6.97
CA TYR A 321 -0.02 -4.22 7.50
C TYR A 321 0.50 -4.86 8.81
N PHE A 322 1.79 -5.17 8.90
CA PHE A 322 2.43 -5.67 10.13
C PHE A 322 2.39 -4.65 11.28
N HIS A 323 2.53 -3.35 11.00
CA HIS A 323 2.39 -2.31 12.03
C HIS A 323 0.95 -2.23 12.59
N LEU A 324 -0.07 -2.35 11.73
CA LEU A 324 -1.46 -2.42 12.18
C LEU A 324 -1.75 -3.72 12.94
N PHE A 325 -1.17 -4.84 12.50
CA PHE A 325 -1.25 -6.10 13.21
C PHE A 325 -0.60 -6.02 14.61
N HIS A 326 0.56 -5.36 14.73
CA HIS A 326 1.19 -5.09 16.01
C HIS A 326 0.28 -4.29 16.93
N MET A 327 -0.31 -3.20 16.44
CA MET A 327 -1.28 -2.41 17.21
C MET A 327 -2.48 -3.25 17.66
N LEU A 328 -3.03 -4.08 16.76
CA LEU A 328 -4.14 -4.98 17.04
C LEU A 328 -3.80 -5.99 18.15
N VAL A 329 -2.61 -6.61 18.08
CA VAL A 329 -2.14 -7.58 19.08
C VAL A 329 -1.89 -6.90 20.43
N CYS A 330 -1.34 -5.68 20.46
CA CYS A 330 -1.15 -4.93 21.69
C CYS A 330 -2.47 -4.65 22.39
N PHE A 331 -3.48 -4.14 21.66
CA PHE A 331 -4.81 -3.95 22.22
C PHE A 331 -5.44 -5.26 22.70
N ALA A 332 -5.36 -6.32 21.91
CA ALA A 332 -5.93 -7.61 22.27
C ALA A 332 -5.25 -8.25 23.49
N SER A 333 -3.97 -7.97 23.72
CA SER A 333 -3.22 -8.47 24.88
C SER A 333 -3.52 -7.71 26.17
N GLU A 334 -3.98 -6.46 26.08
CA GLU A 334 -4.37 -5.63 27.23
C GLU A 334 -5.85 -5.70 27.56
N ASP A 335 -6.69 -6.01 26.56
CA ASP A 335 -8.14 -5.98 26.66
C ASP A 335 -8.73 -7.29 26.13
N ARG A 336 -8.91 -8.25 27.05
CA ARG A 336 -9.42 -9.59 26.73
C ARG A 336 -10.83 -9.56 26.12
N ALA A 337 -11.61 -8.50 26.37
CA ALA A 337 -12.93 -8.34 25.77
C ALA A 337 -12.87 -8.23 24.23
N LEU A 338 -11.74 -7.75 23.68
CA LEU A 338 -11.52 -7.70 22.23
C LEU A 338 -11.33 -9.12 21.65
N VAL A 339 -10.56 -9.96 22.33
CA VAL A 339 -10.37 -11.38 21.96
C VAL A 339 -11.68 -12.14 22.07
N GLU A 340 -12.44 -11.94 23.14
CA GLU A 340 -13.76 -12.53 23.33
C GLU A 340 -14.76 -12.09 22.26
N THR A 341 -14.69 -10.81 21.84
CA THR A 341 -15.49 -10.30 20.74
C THR A 341 -15.11 -10.95 19.40
N ALA A 342 -13.82 -11.07 19.09
CA ALA A 342 -13.34 -11.78 17.91
C ALA A 342 -13.81 -13.25 17.92
N ASN A 343 -13.63 -13.93 19.05
CA ASN A 343 -14.06 -15.32 19.25
C ASN A 343 -15.57 -15.50 19.04
N ARG A 344 -16.39 -14.63 19.63
CA ARG A 344 -17.85 -14.65 19.45
C ARG A 344 -18.22 -14.48 17.97
N ARG A 345 -17.69 -13.46 17.29
CA ARG A 345 -17.96 -13.21 15.86
C ARG A 345 -17.61 -14.41 14.97
N ILE A 346 -16.52 -15.10 15.26
CA ILE A 346 -16.10 -16.29 14.50
C ILE A 346 -17.00 -17.49 14.81
N ARG A 347 -17.39 -17.70 16.07
CA ARG A 347 -18.31 -18.78 16.45
C ARG A 347 -19.71 -18.55 15.86
N ASP A 348 -20.24 -17.33 15.91
CA ASP A 348 -21.53 -16.98 15.31
C ASP A 348 -21.52 -17.25 13.79
N PHE A 349 -20.41 -16.89 13.13
CA PHE A 349 -20.22 -17.19 11.71
C PHE A 349 -20.20 -18.71 11.45
N ALA A 350 -19.42 -19.45 12.24
CA ALA A 350 -19.31 -20.91 12.13
C ALA A 350 -20.68 -21.59 12.36
N SER A 351 -21.50 -21.09 13.29
CA SER A 351 -22.83 -21.61 13.58
C SER A 351 -23.91 -21.24 12.56
N GLY A 352 -23.53 -20.59 11.44
CA GLY A 352 -24.45 -20.25 10.35
C GLY A 352 -25.02 -18.83 10.39
N GLN A 353 -24.67 -17.99 11.37
CA GLN A 353 -25.09 -16.59 11.40
C GLN A 353 -24.21 -15.73 10.47
N ARG A 354 -24.26 -16.05 9.18
CA ARG A 354 -23.36 -15.51 8.15
C ARG A 354 -23.97 -14.33 7.40
N HIS A 355 -25.23 -14.01 7.63
CA HIS A 355 -25.93 -12.95 6.92
C HIS A 355 -25.25 -11.57 7.09
N LYS A 356 -25.41 -10.71 6.09
CA LYS A 356 -24.79 -9.36 6.04
C LYS A 356 -25.15 -8.47 7.24
N SER A 357 -26.28 -8.72 7.90
CA SER A 357 -26.68 -8.04 9.14
C SER A 357 -25.78 -8.40 10.34
N VAL A 358 -25.32 -9.65 10.43
CA VAL A 358 -24.51 -10.16 11.54
C VAL A 358 -23.00 -10.11 11.23
N CYS A 359 -22.62 -10.48 10.00
CA CYS A 359 -21.26 -10.42 9.50
C CYS A 359 -21.20 -9.52 8.24
N PRO A 360 -21.21 -8.19 8.39
CA PRO A 360 -21.30 -7.28 7.24
C PRO A 360 -20.10 -7.34 6.30
N ASN A 361 -18.91 -7.69 6.81
CA ASN A 361 -17.67 -7.68 6.06
C ASN A 361 -16.80 -8.91 6.40
N LEU A 362 -16.62 -9.81 5.43
CA LEU A 362 -15.75 -10.99 5.59
C LEU A 362 -14.28 -10.62 5.82
N GLY A 363 -13.80 -9.53 5.24
CA GLY A 363 -12.44 -9.05 5.49
C GLY A 363 -12.20 -8.69 6.96
N HIS A 364 -13.20 -8.15 7.66
CA HIS A 364 -13.09 -7.92 9.09
C HIS A 364 -13.01 -9.23 9.88
N LEU A 365 -13.80 -10.24 9.49
CA LEU A 365 -13.75 -11.58 10.08
C LEU A 365 -12.35 -12.20 9.97
N LEU A 366 -11.69 -12.02 8.81
CA LEU A 366 -10.31 -12.48 8.59
C LEU A 366 -9.30 -11.76 9.48
N VAL A 367 -9.51 -10.47 9.78
CA VAL A 367 -8.68 -9.75 10.75
C VAL A 367 -8.93 -10.26 12.18
N TYR A 368 -10.19 -10.53 12.55
CA TYR A 368 -10.52 -11.08 13.87
C TYR A 368 -9.85 -12.43 14.11
N LEU A 369 -9.67 -13.25 13.07
CA LEU A 369 -8.94 -14.52 13.13
C LEU A 369 -7.47 -14.36 13.54
N LEU A 370 -6.87 -13.19 13.34
CA LEU A 370 -5.50 -12.91 13.77
C LEU A 370 -5.38 -12.87 15.30
N ILE A 371 -6.40 -12.41 16.02
CA ILE A 371 -6.39 -12.33 17.50
C ILE A 371 -7.27 -13.37 18.18
N SER A 372 -7.98 -14.20 17.43
CA SER A 372 -8.90 -15.19 17.98
C SER A 372 -8.20 -16.45 18.52
N ASP A 373 -8.82 -17.07 19.51
CA ASP A 373 -8.49 -18.40 20.02
C ASP A 373 -9.21 -19.53 19.24
N VAL A 374 -10.27 -19.22 18.48
CA VAL A 374 -11.12 -20.19 17.78
C VAL A 374 -10.39 -20.82 16.60
N GLU A 375 -10.25 -22.16 16.61
CA GLU A 375 -9.49 -22.91 15.61
C GLU A 375 -9.93 -22.66 14.15
N MET A 376 -8.95 -22.56 13.24
CA MET A 376 -9.22 -22.46 11.80
C MET A 376 -9.34 -23.88 11.27
N THR A 377 -10.52 -24.45 11.43
CA THR A 377 -10.82 -25.81 10.97
C THR A 377 -11.04 -25.86 9.46
N GLU A 378 -10.95 -27.05 8.87
CA GLU A 378 -11.38 -27.31 7.48
C GLU A 378 -12.81 -26.82 7.23
N LEU A 379 -13.72 -27.04 8.18
CA LEU A 379 -15.12 -26.62 8.08
C LEU A 379 -15.24 -25.10 8.02
N LEU A 380 -14.57 -24.38 8.93
CA LEU A 380 -14.60 -22.91 8.93
C LEU A 380 -14.01 -22.32 7.63
N ARG A 381 -12.96 -22.94 7.07
CA ARG A 381 -12.45 -22.53 5.74
C ARG A 381 -13.50 -22.70 4.65
N LYS A 382 -14.16 -23.86 4.60
CA LYS A 382 -15.24 -24.13 3.63
C LYS A 382 -16.38 -23.13 3.78
N ASP A 383 -16.73 -22.80 5.02
CA ASP A 383 -17.77 -21.82 5.33
C ASP A 383 -17.42 -20.42 4.84
N ILE A 384 -16.19 -19.96 5.10
CA ILE A 384 -15.69 -18.65 4.61
C ILE A 384 -15.69 -18.62 3.07
N ILE A 385 -15.19 -19.67 2.43
CA ILE A 385 -15.14 -19.78 0.97
C ILE A 385 -16.54 -19.77 0.37
N THR A 386 -17.46 -20.58 0.89
CA THR A 386 -18.83 -20.70 0.39
C THR A 386 -19.58 -19.40 0.56
N GLU A 387 -19.45 -18.74 1.71
CA GLU A 387 -20.05 -17.44 1.95
C GLU A 387 -19.48 -16.37 1.00
N ALA A 388 -18.17 -16.36 0.75
CA ALA A 388 -17.55 -15.43 -0.19
C ALA A 388 -18.07 -15.63 -1.62
N ILE A 389 -18.21 -16.89 -2.08
CA ILE A 389 -18.80 -17.20 -3.38
C ILE A 389 -20.26 -16.71 -3.42
N THR A 390 -21.05 -17.01 -2.40
CA THR A 390 -22.47 -16.63 -2.29
C THR A 390 -22.68 -15.12 -2.34
N ARG A 391 -21.87 -14.34 -1.62
CA ARG A 391 -21.92 -12.87 -1.65
C ARG A 391 -21.45 -12.27 -2.97
N ASN A 392 -20.57 -12.96 -3.69
CA ASN A 392 -20.10 -12.51 -4.99
C ASN A 392 -21.13 -12.69 -6.11
N VAL A 393 -22.19 -13.50 -5.91
CA VAL A 393 -23.19 -13.79 -6.96
C VAL A 393 -23.81 -12.53 -7.57
N VAL A 394 -24.20 -11.53 -6.76
CA VAL A 394 -24.76 -10.27 -7.28
C VAL A 394 -23.76 -9.55 -8.21
N TRP A 395 -22.49 -9.53 -7.83
CA TRP A 395 -21.42 -8.91 -8.62
C TRP A 395 -21.04 -9.75 -9.82
N LEU A 396 -21.19 -11.08 -9.74
CA LEU A 396 -20.96 -11.98 -10.85
C LEU A 396 -21.94 -11.70 -12.00
N PHE A 397 -23.21 -11.45 -11.68
CA PHE A 397 -24.27 -11.26 -12.67
C PHE A 397 -24.41 -9.81 -13.12
N ASP A 398 -24.36 -8.84 -12.19
CA ASP A 398 -24.62 -7.44 -12.49
C ASP A 398 -23.46 -6.80 -13.28
N ARG A 399 -23.82 -5.92 -14.21
CA ARG A 399 -22.86 -5.17 -15.04
C ARG A 399 -21.91 -4.27 -14.23
N ARG A 400 -22.26 -3.90 -13.00
CA ARG A 400 -21.37 -3.17 -12.08
C ARG A 400 -20.20 -4.03 -11.58
N GLY A 401 -20.31 -5.36 -11.70
CA GLY A 401 -19.24 -6.30 -11.41
C GLY A 401 -18.73 -6.99 -12.67
N ALA A 402 -18.80 -8.32 -12.72
CA ALA A 402 -18.30 -9.13 -13.82
C ALA A 402 -19.23 -9.16 -15.04
N GLY A 403 -20.52 -8.82 -14.87
CA GLY A 403 -21.47 -8.75 -15.97
C GLY A 403 -21.67 -10.09 -16.71
N MET A 404 -21.75 -11.19 -15.96
CA MET A 404 -21.97 -12.55 -16.49
C MET A 404 -23.38 -13.08 -16.11
N PRO A 405 -24.47 -12.43 -16.58
CA PRO A 405 -25.84 -12.80 -16.22
C PRO A 405 -26.22 -14.20 -16.71
N GLU A 406 -25.50 -14.77 -17.68
CA GLU A 406 -25.72 -16.14 -18.16
C GLU A 406 -25.46 -17.21 -17.09
N LEU A 407 -24.70 -16.88 -16.04
CA LEU A 407 -24.46 -17.79 -14.91
C LEU A 407 -25.66 -17.87 -13.94
N SER A 408 -26.69 -17.04 -14.12
CA SER A 408 -27.96 -17.12 -13.38
C SER A 408 -28.84 -18.28 -13.84
N TYR A 409 -28.60 -18.82 -15.04
CA TYR A 409 -29.21 -20.08 -15.47
C TYR A 409 -28.68 -21.22 -14.62
N LEU A 410 -29.53 -22.10 -14.11
CA LEU A 410 -29.13 -23.26 -13.31
C LEU A 410 -29.18 -24.52 -14.17
N GLU A 411 -28.10 -24.78 -14.92
CA GLU A 411 -28.01 -25.92 -15.83
C GLU A 411 -28.25 -27.26 -15.10
N PRO A 412 -28.88 -28.25 -15.76
CA PRO A 412 -29.15 -29.56 -15.17
C PRO A 412 -27.92 -30.49 -15.16
N ASP A 413 -26.88 -30.15 -15.95
CA ASP A 413 -25.68 -30.97 -16.13
C ASP A 413 -25.01 -31.29 -14.79
N ALA A 414 -24.63 -32.55 -14.57
CA ALA A 414 -23.98 -32.95 -13.33
C ALA A 414 -22.65 -32.20 -13.11
N GLU A 415 -21.93 -31.91 -14.20
CA GLU A 415 -20.65 -31.22 -14.23
C GLU A 415 -20.72 -30.04 -15.19
N SER A 416 -20.26 -28.86 -14.76
CA SER A 416 -20.17 -27.68 -15.63
C SER A 416 -18.81 -27.01 -15.52
N PRO A 417 -17.83 -27.39 -16.36
CA PRO A 417 -16.53 -26.72 -16.43
C PRO A 417 -16.66 -25.21 -16.72
N TYR A 418 -17.63 -24.81 -17.56
CA TYR A 418 -17.89 -23.40 -17.83
C TYR A 418 -18.30 -22.65 -16.57
N ARG A 419 -19.24 -23.19 -15.75
CA ARG A 419 -19.63 -22.54 -14.49
C ARG A 419 -18.43 -22.38 -13.57
N LEU A 420 -17.64 -23.44 -13.38
CA LEU A 420 -16.44 -23.38 -12.54
C LEU A 420 -15.49 -22.27 -13.01
N LYS A 421 -15.15 -22.25 -14.30
CA LYS A 421 -14.22 -21.26 -14.87
C LYS A 421 -14.76 -19.83 -14.74
N ARG A 422 -15.99 -19.60 -15.15
CA ARG A 422 -16.56 -18.24 -15.25
C ARG A 422 -16.94 -17.66 -13.89
N THR A 423 -17.43 -18.49 -12.96
CA THR A 423 -17.59 -18.07 -11.56
C THR A 423 -16.24 -17.73 -10.93
N PHE A 424 -15.17 -18.49 -11.22
CA PHE A 424 -13.83 -18.13 -10.73
C PHE A 424 -13.37 -16.78 -11.29
N GLU A 425 -13.47 -16.60 -12.61
CA GLU A 425 -13.09 -15.35 -13.29
C GLU A 425 -13.81 -14.13 -12.72
N GLY A 426 -15.13 -14.22 -12.50
CA GLY A 426 -15.91 -13.13 -11.94
C GLY A 426 -15.64 -12.86 -10.45
N GLY A 427 -15.24 -13.89 -9.68
CA GLY A 427 -14.91 -13.76 -8.26
C GLY A 427 -13.42 -13.52 -7.96
N ARG A 428 -12.55 -13.48 -8.99
CA ARG A 428 -11.08 -13.50 -8.87
C ARG A 428 -10.52 -12.49 -7.87
N THR A 429 -11.06 -11.27 -7.84
CA THR A 429 -10.61 -10.23 -6.90
C THR A 429 -10.83 -10.67 -5.45
N SER A 430 -12.04 -11.14 -5.12
CA SER A 430 -12.38 -11.58 -3.77
C SER A 430 -11.55 -12.80 -3.35
N TYR A 431 -11.30 -13.75 -4.25
CA TYR A 431 -10.50 -14.94 -3.96
C TYR A 431 -9.03 -14.59 -3.67
N ARG A 432 -8.45 -13.62 -4.38
CA ARG A 432 -7.10 -13.10 -4.06
C ARG A 432 -7.02 -12.47 -2.67
N LEU A 433 -8.03 -11.70 -2.26
CA LEU A 433 -8.09 -11.13 -0.90
C LEU A 433 -8.12 -12.23 0.17
N LEU A 434 -8.88 -13.30 -0.07
CA LEU A 434 -8.95 -14.46 0.82
C LEU A 434 -7.61 -15.18 0.93
N MET A 435 -6.97 -15.49 -0.21
CA MET A 435 -5.66 -16.15 -0.22
C MET A 435 -4.60 -15.30 0.46
N PHE A 436 -4.56 -13.99 0.21
CA PHE A 436 -3.68 -13.06 0.92
C PHE A 436 -3.90 -13.12 2.43
N SER A 437 -5.17 -13.05 2.86
CA SER A 437 -5.50 -13.00 4.29
C SER A 437 -5.12 -14.30 5.00
N GLU A 438 -5.33 -15.46 4.36
CA GLU A 438 -4.91 -16.75 4.90
C GLU A 438 -3.38 -16.90 4.92
N LEU A 439 -2.69 -16.48 3.85
CA LEU A 439 -1.23 -16.47 3.79
C LEU A 439 -0.63 -15.58 4.89
N PHE A 440 -1.16 -14.36 5.05
CA PHE A 440 -0.75 -13.48 6.13
C PHE A 440 -1.03 -14.11 7.49
N ARG A 441 -2.23 -14.66 7.71
CA ARG A 441 -2.59 -15.33 8.98
C ARG A 441 -1.61 -16.46 9.31
N ARG A 442 -1.19 -17.27 8.33
CA ARG A 442 -0.16 -18.30 8.51
C ARG A 442 1.22 -17.71 8.81
N THR A 443 1.58 -16.60 8.17
CA THR A 443 2.89 -15.95 8.37
C THR A 443 2.97 -15.27 9.75
N ALA A 444 1.91 -14.56 10.14
CA ALA A 444 1.82 -13.82 11.39
C ALA A 444 1.50 -14.71 12.59
N ARG A 445 0.79 -15.82 12.38
CA ARG A 445 0.48 -16.86 13.39
C ARG A 445 0.68 -18.26 12.81
N PRO A 446 1.95 -18.70 12.63
CA PRO A 446 2.30 -20.00 12.03
C PRO A 446 1.86 -21.21 12.87
N GLY A 447 1.53 -21.01 14.14
CA GLY A 447 0.87 -22.00 14.98
C GLY A 447 0.04 -21.36 16.09
N ARG A 448 -1.04 -22.02 16.53
CA ARG A 448 -1.85 -21.59 17.68
C ARG A 448 -1.20 -21.86 19.03
N GLY A 449 -0.08 -22.58 19.05
CA GLY A 449 0.67 -22.86 20.28
C GLY A 449 1.29 -21.62 20.92
N LYS A 450 1.46 -20.52 20.17
CA LYS A 450 2.01 -19.27 20.71
C LYS A 450 0.89 -18.38 21.29
N PRO A 451 0.91 -18.06 22.60
CA PRO A 451 0.01 -17.08 23.19
C PRO A 451 0.15 -15.70 22.54
N LEU A 452 -0.92 -14.90 22.52
CA LEU A 452 -0.87 -13.55 21.96
C LEU A 452 0.18 -12.66 22.63
N GLN A 453 0.45 -12.87 23.92
CA GLN A 453 1.48 -12.16 24.67
C GLN A 453 2.88 -12.40 24.06
N GLN A 454 3.19 -13.64 23.69
CA GLN A 454 4.46 -13.96 23.05
C GLN A 454 4.54 -13.36 21.64
N VAL A 455 3.44 -13.42 20.87
CA VAL A 455 3.38 -12.77 19.55
C VAL A 455 3.60 -11.27 19.67
N ARG A 456 3.04 -10.64 20.72
CA ARG A 456 3.22 -9.23 21.03
C ARG A 456 4.70 -8.91 21.31
N GLU A 457 5.35 -9.69 22.16
CA GLU A 457 6.76 -9.51 22.51
C GLU A 457 7.66 -9.62 21.28
N GLU A 458 7.44 -10.63 20.43
CA GLU A 458 8.18 -10.77 19.16
C GLU A 458 7.95 -9.59 18.19
N LEU A 459 6.77 -8.96 18.23
CA LEU A 459 6.48 -7.77 17.43
C LEU A 459 7.13 -6.52 18.04
N PHE A 460 7.16 -6.40 19.36
CA PHE A 460 7.87 -5.31 20.03
C PHE A 460 9.36 -5.33 19.74
N ASP A 461 9.98 -6.51 19.79
CA ASP A 461 11.40 -6.69 19.51
C ASP A 461 11.76 -6.27 18.07
N ARG A 462 10.78 -6.27 17.16
CA ARG A 462 10.92 -5.81 15.77
C ARG A 462 10.22 -4.47 15.53
N HIS A 463 9.78 -3.76 16.56
CA HIS A 463 9.04 -2.50 16.43
C HIS A 463 7.83 -2.58 15.46
N GLY A 464 7.17 -3.73 15.38
CA GLY A 464 6.04 -3.99 14.48
C GLY A 464 6.42 -4.31 13.04
N ALA A 465 7.70 -4.50 12.71
CA ALA A 465 8.11 -4.99 11.40
C ALA A 465 7.88 -6.51 11.25
N PRO A 466 7.73 -6.97 9.99
CA PRO A 466 7.78 -8.39 9.68
C PRO A 466 9.12 -9.03 10.09
N PRO A 467 9.16 -10.37 10.27
CA PRO A 467 10.44 -11.08 10.38
C PRO A 467 11.39 -10.75 9.21
N PRO A 468 12.72 -10.79 9.41
CA PRO A 468 13.69 -10.56 8.33
C PRO A 468 13.39 -11.42 7.10
N GLY A 469 13.38 -10.80 5.92
CA GLY A 469 13.05 -11.45 4.65
C GLY A 469 11.55 -11.77 4.44
N ALA A 470 10.71 -11.71 5.47
CA ALA A 470 9.30 -12.08 5.36
C ALA A 470 8.50 -11.08 4.50
N ALA A 471 8.85 -9.78 4.50
CA ALA A 471 8.20 -8.81 3.61
C ALA A 471 8.41 -9.16 2.13
N ALA A 472 9.67 -9.42 1.75
CA ALA A 472 10.03 -9.79 0.38
C ALA A 472 9.45 -11.15 -0.02
N ALA A 473 9.51 -12.14 0.87
CA ALA A 473 8.93 -13.46 0.66
C ALA A 473 7.41 -13.39 0.50
N LEU A 474 6.73 -12.64 1.37
CA LEU A 474 5.27 -12.45 1.29
C LEU A 474 4.90 -11.65 0.03
N ALA A 475 5.69 -10.66 -0.37
CA ALA A 475 5.47 -9.93 -1.63
C ALA A 475 5.64 -10.85 -2.86
N ALA A 476 6.62 -11.75 -2.84
CA ALA A 476 6.81 -12.75 -3.89
C ALA A 476 5.63 -13.72 -3.96
N GLU A 477 5.18 -14.20 -2.80
CA GLU A 477 4.07 -15.13 -2.72
C GLU A 477 2.75 -14.47 -3.13
N VAL A 478 2.52 -13.20 -2.78
CA VAL A 478 1.37 -12.45 -3.26
C VAL A 478 1.36 -12.34 -4.77
N ARG A 479 2.52 -12.14 -5.41
CA ARG A 479 2.60 -12.18 -6.88
C ARG A 479 2.24 -13.56 -7.44
N ARG A 480 2.74 -14.64 -6.84
CA ARG A 480 2.36 -16.02 -7.23
C ARG A 480 0.85 -16.26 -7.10
N LEU A 481 0.22 -15.77 -6.02
CA LEU A 481 -1.24 -15.86 -5.83
C LEU A 481 -2.05 -15.15 -6.93
N HIS A 482 -1.44 -14.23 -7.70
CA HIS A 482 -2.11 -13.63 -8.85
C HIS A 482 -2.21 -14.56 -10.06
N GLU A 483 -1.35 -15.58 -10.15
CA GLU A 483 -1.33 -16.59 -11.21
C GLU A 483 -2.44 -17.63 -11.03
N VAL A 484 -2.98 -17.77 -9.81
CA VAL A 484 -4.10 -18.67 -9.52
C VAL A 484 -5.35 -18.26 -10.31
N ASP A 485 -5.78 -19.14 -11.20
CA ASP A 485 -6.83 -18.87 -12.18
C ASP A 485 -8.02 -19.84 -12.13
N ASN A 486 -8.01 -20.78 -11.19
CA ASN A 486 -9.05 -21.79 -11.01
C ASN A 486 -9.33 -22.13 -9.54
N PHE A 487 -10.48 -22.76 -9.28
CA PHE A 487 -10.92 -23.10 -7.93
C PHE A 487 -10.04 -24.13 -7.22
N TYR A 488 -9.46 -25.07 -7.95
CA TYR A 488 -8.68 -26.16 -7.36
C TYR A 488 -7.39 -25.65 -6.74
N ASP A 489 -6.67 -24.81 -7.48
CA ASP A 489 -5.47 -24.13 -6.99
C ASP A 489 -5.85 -23.21 -5.82
N PHE A 490 -6.92 -22.41 -5.96
CA PHE A 490 -7.44 -21.57 -4.88
C PHE A 490 -7.74 -22.36 -3.59
N PHE A 491 -8.34 -23.55 -3.69
CA PHE A 491 -8.61 -24.39 -2.52
C PHE A 491 -7.33 -24.87 -1.84
N ARG A 492 -6.30 -25.23 -2.61
CA ARG A 492 -4.99 -25.60 -2.05
C ARG A 492 -4.36 -24.42 -1.31
N GLU A 493 -4.42 -23.23 -1.89
CA GLU A 493 -3.92 -22.00 -1.25
C GLU A 493 -4.65 -21.70 0.06
N MET A 494 -5.97 -21.81 0.06
CA MET A 494 -6.79 -21.66 1.27
C MET A 494 -6.52 -22.75 2.32
N GLY A 495 -5.79 -23.82 1.96
CA GLY A 495 -5.37 -24.90 2.87
C GLY A 495 -6.40 -25.99 3.02
N LEU A 496 -7.24 -26.20 2.00
CA LEU A 496 -8.16 -27.33 1.97
C LEU A 496 -7.40 -28.63 1.63
N GLN A 497 -7.51 -29.62 2.51
CA GLN A 497 -6.94 -30.95 2.33
C GLN A 497 -7.81 -31.80 1.41
N LYS A 498 -9.14 -31.72 1.59
CA LYS A 498 -10.11 -32.46 0.78
C LYS A 498 -10.77 -31.53 -0.24
N ILE A 499 -10.24 -31.57 -1.46
CA ILE A 499 -10.72 -30.80 -2.59
C ILE A 499 -11.96 -31.48 -3.19
N PRO A 500 -13.09 -30.77 -3.37
CA PRO A 500 -14.29 -31.34 -3.97
C PRO A 500 -14.07 -31.61 -5.47
N GLY A 501 -14.58 -32.73 -5.97
CA GLY A 501 -14.60 -33.03 -7.41
C GLY A 501 -15.57 -32.12 -8.19
N VAL A 502 -15.41 -32.08 -9.52
CA VAL A 502 -16.17 -31.19 -10.43
C VAL A 502 -17.67 -31.27 -10.16
N ARG A 503 -18.27 -32.47 -10.19
CA ARG A 503 -19.69 -32.69 -9.95
C ARG A 503 -20.20 -32.10 -8.64
N CYS A 504 -19.49 -32.37 -7.54
CA CYS A 504 -19.86 -31.88 -6.22
C CYS A 504 -19.80 -30.35 -6.19
N PHE A 505 -18.72 -29.77 -6.72
CA PHE A 505 -18.54 -28.33 -6.66
C PHE A 505 -19.44 -27.57 -7.64
N THR A 506 -19.78 -28.12 -8.82
CA THR A 506 -20.83 -27.58 -9.69
C THR A 506 -22.15 -27.47 -8.94
N ALA A 507 -22.54 -28.49 -8.18
CA ALA A 507 -23.74 -28.46 -7.36
C ALA A 507 -23.68 -27.36 -6.27
N VAL A 508 -22.52 -27.20 -5.60
CA VAL A 508 -22.30 -26.11 -4.63
C VAL A 508 -22.45 -24.74 -5.30
N LEU A 509 -21.82 -24.51 -6.45
CA LEU A 509 -21.92 -23.23 -7.15
C LEU A 509 -23.38 -22.89 -7.53
N ARG A 510 -24.17 -23.88 -7.97
CA ARG A 510 -25.61 -23.67 -8.18
C ARG A 510 -26.37 -23.37 -6.89
N ALA A 511 -26.05 -24.05 -5.80
CA ALA A 511 -26.65 -23.78 -4.49
C ALA A 511 -26.37 -22.35 -4.04
N THR A 512 -25.12 -21.86 -4.18
CA THR A 512 -24.76 -20.49 -3.80
C THR A 512 -25.57 -19.42 -4.54
N VAL A 513 -26.01 -19.69 -5.79
CA VAL A 513 -26.90 -18.78 -6.52
C VAL A 513 -28.28 -18.71 -5.84
N LYS A 514 -28.87 -19.88 -5.52
CA LYS A 514 -30.15 -19.96 -4.82
C LYS A 514 -30.06 -19.31 -3.43
N ASP A 515 -29.00 -19.64 -2.70
CA ASP A 515 -28.76 -19.15 -1.35
C ASP A 515 -28.60 -17.63 -1.34
N SER A 516 -27.82 -17.07 -2.28
CA SER A 516 -27.63 -15.63 -2.42
C SER A 516 -28.94 -14.88 -2.64
N VAL A 517 -29.87 -15.44 -3.43
CA VAL A 517 -31.21 -14.87 -3.62
C VAL A 517 -32.06 -15.06 -2.36
N SER A 518 -32.07 -16.25 -1.76
CA SER A 518 -32.86 -16.54 -0.55
C SER A 518 -32.47 -15.66 0.65
N TYR A 519 -31.18 -15.32 0.76
CA TYR A 519 -30.65 -14.44 1.80
C TYR A 519 -30.78 -12.95 1.47
N GLY A 520 -31.43 -12.60 0.35
CA GLY A 520 -31.63 -11.22 -0.08
C GLY A 520 -30.33 -10.49 -0.46
N SER A 521 -29.26 -11.22 -0.78
CA SER A 521 -28.01 -10.63 -1.30
C SER A 521 -28.08 -10.34 -2.80
N SER A 522 -28.88 -11.12 -3.52
CA SER A 522 -29.15 -10.98 -4.94
C SER A 522 -30.67 -11.07 -5.22
N SER A 523 -31.09 -10.62 -6.39
CA SER A 523 -32.39 -10.94 -6.99
C SER A 523 -32.17 -11.82 -8.23
N TRP A 524 -33.19 -12.56 -8.66
CA TRP A 524 -33.07 -13.42 -9.85
C TRP A 524 -32.80 -12.60 -11.12
N GLY A 525 -33.37 -11.40 -11.24
CA GLY A 525 -33.21 -10.50 -12.38
C GLY A 525 -33.81 -10.99 -13.70
N LEU A 526 -33.66 -12.28 -14.02
CA LEU A 526 -34.08 -12.96 -15.24
C LEU A 526 -34.85 -14.23 -14.90
N SER A 527 -35.78 -14.63 -15.79
CA SER A 527 -36.33 -15.98 -15.76
C SER A 527 -35.29 -17.00 -16.23
N GLN A 528 -35.46 -18.26 -15.87
CA GLN A 528 -34.57 -19.33 -16.32
C GLN A 528 -34.61 -19.52 -17.85
N ASP A 529 -35.75 -19.24 -18.51
CA ASP A 529 -35.85 -19.28 -19.98
C ASP A 529 -34.93 -18.26 -20.63
N VAL A 530 -34.92 -17.02 -20.12
CA VAL A 530 -34.08 -15.94 -20.64
C VAL A 530 -32.61 -16.19 -20.30
N ALA A 531 -32.31 -16.64 -19.08
CA ALA A 531 -30.95 -16.95 -18.67
C ALA A 531 -30.37 -18.11 -19.50
N TYR A 532 -31.17 -19.13 -19.84
CA TYR A 532 -30.78 -20.21 -20.73
C TYR A 532 -30.40 -19.70 -22.13
N LEU A 533 -31.20 -18.79 -22.72
CA LEU A 533 -30.87 -18.22 -24.04
C LEU A 533 -29.53 -17.47 -24.02
N LEU A 534 -29.25 -16.72 -22.95
CA LEU A 534 -27.95 -16.08 -22.76
C LEU A 534 -26.83 -17.10 -22.60
N ARG A 535 -27.07 -18.18 -21.84
CA ARG A 535 -26.08 -19.24 -21.63
C ARG A 535 -25.77 -20.00 -22.90
N ARG A 536 -26.77 -20.35 -23.70
CA ARG A 536 -26.60 -21.07 -24.98
C ARG A 536 -25.77 -20.29 -25.99
N GLN A 537 -25.82 -18.95 -25.96
CA GLN A 537 -24.94 -18.10 -26.79
C GLN A 537 -23.47 -18.19 -26.38
N LYS A 538 -23.17 -18.54 -25.13
CA LYS A 538 -21.79 -18.68 -24.61
C LYS A 538 -21.31 -20.13 -24.58
N GLU A 539 -22.22 -21.08 -24.38
CA GLU A 539 -21.97 -22.52 -24.31
C GLU A 539 -23.12 -23.25 -25.01
N CYS A 540 -22.92 -23.53 -26.31
CA CYS A 540 -23.98 -24.08 -27.18
C CYS A 540 -24.52 -25.44 -26.70
N GLY A 541 -23.67 -26.26 -26.08
CA GLY A 541 -24.00 -27.61 -25.61
C GLY A 541 -24.57 -27.71 -24.19
N VAL A 542 -24.94 -26.60 -23.55
CA VAL A 542 -25.48 -26.62 -22.18
C VAL A 542 -26.82 -27.38 -22.11
N GLY A 543 -27.02 -28.19 -21.07
CA GLY A 543 -28.24 -28.95 -20.87
C GLY A 543 -29.47 -28.05 -20.65
N VAL A 544 -30.64 -28.57 -21.03
CA VAL A 544 -31.94 -27.87 -20.91
C VAL A 544 -32.68 -28.38 -19.68
N VAL A 545 -33.04 -27.49 -18.75
CA VAL A 545 -33.86 -27.85 -17.60
C VAL A 545 -35.22 -28.40 -18.09
N PRO A 546 -35.71 -29.54 -17.55
CA PRO A 546 -37.01 -30.08 -17.93
C PRO A 546 -38.15 -29.07 -17.69
N GLY A 547 -39.05 -28.94 -18.67
CA GLY A 547 -40.22 -28.05 -18.58
C GLY A 547 -39.99 -26.59 -18.98
N LEU A 548 -38.78 -26.24 -19.42
CA LEU A 548 -38.41 -24.90 -19.88
C LEU A 548 -39.08 -24.62 -21.24
N GLN A 549 -39.94 -23.60 -21.31
CA GLN A 549 -40.67 -23.28 -22.54
C GLN A 549 -39.73 -22.52 -23.47
N MET A 550 -39.23 -23.22 -24.51
CA MET A 550 -38.31 -22.59 -25.45
C MET A 550 -39.00 -21.43 -26.17
N LEU A 551 -38.61 -20.19 -25.80
CA LEU A 551 -38.96 -19.01 -26.56
C LEU A 551 -38.44 -19.20 -28.00
N ARG A 552 -39.36 -19.27 -28.97
CA ARG A 552 -39.01 -19.36 -30.40
C ARG A 552 -38.41 -18.03 -30.83
N GLY A 553 -37.08 -17.95 -30.85
CA GLY A 553 -36.33 -16.81 -31.36
C GLY A 553 -34.93 -17.24 -31.76
N THR A 554 -34.57 -17.02 -33.02
CA THR A 554 -33.29 -17.37 -33.64
C THR A 554 -32.27 -16.21 -33.60
N GLY A 555 -32.56 -15.12 -32.88
CA GLY A 555 -31.71 -13.93 -32.80
C GLY A 555 -30.82 -13.88 -31.55
N GLU A 556 -29.76 -13.07 -31.62
CA GLU A 556 -28.94 -12.71 -30.45
C GLU A 556 -29.82 -12.02 -29.39
N PHE A 557 -29.96 -12.66 -28.23
CA PHE A 557 -30.70 -12.08 -27.10
C PHE A 557 -29.78 -11.14 -26.33
N SER A 558 -30.11 -9.85 -26.30
CA SER A 558 -29.33 -8.82 -25.59
C SER A 558 -29.86 -8.58 -24.17
N VAL A 559 -28.94 -8.27 -23.26
CA VAL A 559 -29.27 -7.99 -21.86
C VAL A 559 -29.93 -6.60 -21.74
N PRO A 560 -31.10 -6.46 -21.08
CA PRO A 560 -31.75 -5.17 -20.91
C PRO A 560 -30.83 -4.14 -20.22
N ARG A 561 -30.81 -2.89 -20.72
CA ARG A 561 -29.94 -1.82 -20.17
C ARG A 561 -30.22 -1.48 -18.71
N HIS A 562 -31.40 -1.80 -18.19
CA HIS A 562 -31.80 -1.54 -16.81
C HIS A 562 -31.80 -2.79 -15.92
N LEU A 563 -31.33 -3.94 -16.44
CA LEU A 563 -31.23 -5.16 -15.64
C LEU A 563 -30.27 -4.95 -14.46
N THR A 564 -30.76 -5.30 -13.28
CA THR A 564 -30.01 -5.31 -12.04
C THR A 564 -30.29 -6.61 -11.31
N PHE A 565 -29.26 -7.20 -10.72
CA PHE A 565 -29.39 -8.37 -9.85
C PHE A 565 -29.34 -7.99 -8.37
N PHE A 566 -29.32 -6.69 -8.06
CA PHE A 566 -29.49 -6.22 -6.70
C PHE A 566 -30.96 -6.36 -6.28
N PRO A 567 -31.22 -6.70 -5.01
CA PRO A 567 -32.57 -6.63 -4.45
C PRO A 567 -33.11 -5.19 -4.56
N SER A 568 -34.43 -5.07 -4.77
CA SER A 568 -35.15 -3.81 -4.88
C SER A 568 -35.20 -3.03 -3.58
#